data_AF-A0A821GYS4-F1
#
_entry.id   AF-A0A821GYS4-F1
#
_cell.length_a   1.000
_cell.length_b   1.000
_cell.length_c   1.000
_cell.angle_alpha   90.00
_cell.angle_beta   90.00
_cell.angle_gamma   90.00
#
_symmetry.space_group_name_H-M   'P 1'
#
loop_
_entity.id
_entity.type
_entity.pdbx_description
1 polymer ?
#
loop_
_entity_poly.entity_id
_entity_poly.type
_entity_poly.pdbx_seq_one_letter_code
_entity_poly.pdbx_strand_id
1 'polypeptide(L)'
;MKYKALDELLSANGANRNPLDKTELKSWIALIVTAVAATSIFGLVWLIILLAVPIILLVIGTRYRDPRYCPIEPRISLFLIVSGSVALALITLNIIISVVTIFLTSLRSLLSLILPFILTIIILFSGIFSFIWLIIGSVWTFLINKQVTHEYDTTNNFYTYNYCHPVLYKFTFVYLILCYIFMVITCCYQCIFNIFCSKKQK
;
A
#
# COMPACT_ATOMS: atom_id res chain seq x y z
N MET A 1 -0.65 11.58 67.33
CA MET A 1 -1.43 10.32 67.33
C MET A 1 -2.24 10.05 66.05
N LYS A 2 -2.49 11.04 65.17
CA LYS A 2 -3.32 10.86 63.95
C LYS A 2 -2.66 10.09 62.79
N TYR A 3 -1.33 9.99 62.78
CA TYR A 3 -0.56 9.35 61.70
C TYR A 3 -0.52 7.82 61.81
N LYS A 4 -0.62 7.25 63.03
CA LYS A 4 -0.54 5.80 63.23
C LYS A 4 -1.77 5.06 62.69
N ALA A 5 -2.94 5.69 62.76
CA ALA A 5 -4.18 5.16 62.20
C ALA A 5 -4.22 5.23 60.65
N LEU A 6 -3.46 6.16 60.04
CA LEU A 6 -3.39 6.28 58.59
C LEU A 6 -2.49 5.19 57.97
N ASP A 7 -1.40 4.83 58.64
CA ASP A 7 -0.52 3.74 58.20
C ASP A 7 -1.17 2.35 58.35
N GLU A 8 -1.97 2.12 59.40
CA GLU A 8 -2.73 0.87 59.54
C GLU A 8 -3.82 0.71 58.47
N LEU A 9 -4.46 1.82 58.05
CA LEU A 9 -5.43 1.80 56.94
C LEU A 9 -4.76 1.61 55.57
N LEU A 10 -3.56 2.17 55.35
CA LEU A 10 -2.80 1.95 54.12
C LEU A 10 -2.24 0.52 54.01
N SER A 11 -1.83 -0.07 55.15
CA SER A 11 -1.35 -1.46 55.21
C SER A 11 -2.49 -2.48 55.00
N ALA A 12 -3.66 -2.25 55.60
CA ALA A 12 -4.82 -3.13 55.45
C ALA A 12 -5.40 -3.11 54.02
N ASN A 13 -5.34 -1.98 53.32
CA ASN A 13 -5.86 -1.85 51.96
C ASN A 13 -4.88 -2.40 50.89
N GLY A 14 -3.60 -2.59 51.24
CA GLY A 14 -2.61 -3.22 50.37
C GLY A 14 -2.71 -4.76 50.32
N ALA A 15 -3.26 -5.39 51.35
CA ALA A 15 -3.32 -6.84 51.50
C ALA A 15 -4.56 -7.50 50.87
N ASN A 16 -5.58 -6.72 50.48
CA ASN A 16 -6.85 -7.23 49.95
C ASN A 16 -6.97 -7.07 48.41
N ARG A 17 -5.85 -7.15 47.66
CA ARG A 17 -5.90 -7.33 46.20
C ARG A 17 -5.97 -8.82 45.90
N ASN A 18 -7.20 -9.28 45.68
CA ASN A 18 -7.58 -10.66 45.38
C ASN A 18 -6.68 -11.31 44.30
N PRO A 19 -6.28 -12.59 44.46
CA PRO A 19 -5.57 -13.36 43.44
C PRO A 19 -6.38 -13.60 42.15
N LEU A 20 -7.71 -13.35 42.17
CA LEU A 20 -8.60 -13.45 41.01
C LEU A 20 -8.34 -12.37 39.94
N ASP A 21 -7.82 -11.20 40.32
CA ASP A 21 -7.55 -10.08 39.40
C ASP A 21 -6.30 -10.34 38.54
N LYS A 22 -5.31 -11.05 39.09
CA LYS A 22 -4.06 -11.37 38.37
C LYS A 22 -4.25 -12.40 37.26
N THR A 23 -5.22 -13.31 37.39
CA THR A 23 -5.54 -14.32 36.36
C THR A 23 -6.30 -13.71 35.19
N GLU A 24 -7.27 -12.85 35.44
CA GLU A 24 -7.99 -12.09 34.40
C GLU A 24 -7.02 -11.16 33.65
N LEU A 25 -6.20 -10.39 34.37
CA LEU A 25 -5.22 -9.47 33.78
C LEU A 25 -4.23 -10.17 32.84
N LYS A 26 -3.75 -11.37 33.20
CA LYS A 26 -2.86 -12.17 32.33
C LYS A 26 -3.56 -12.64 31.05
N SER A 27 -4.83 -13.02 31.16
CA SER A 27 -5.66 -13.42 30.01
C SER A 27 -5.85 -12.27 29.02
N TRP A 28 -6.21 -11.08 29.52
CA TRP A 28 -6.36 -9.87 28.70
C TRP A 28 -5.05 -9.44 28.02
N ILE A 29 -3.93 -9.46 28.74
CA ILE A 29 -2.61 -9.12 28.17
C ILE A 29 -2.21 -10.14 27.08
N ALA A 30 -2.43 -11.44 27.30
CA ALA A 30 -2.13 -12.47 26.29
C ALA A 30 -2.98 -12.30 25.03
N LEU A 31 -4.26 -11.93 25.17
CA LEU A 31 -5.15 -11.66 24.03
C LEU A 31 -4.69 -10.43 23.22
N ILE A 32 -4.29 -9.35 23.89
CA ILE A 32 -3.78 -8.15 23.21
C ILE A 32 -2.47 -8.45 22.48
N VAL A 33 -1.53 -9.14 23.13
CA VAL A 33 -0.23 -9.47 22.53
C VAL A 33 -0.38 -10.39 21.32
N THR A 34 -1.24 -11.41 21.40
CA THR A 34 -1.52 -12.31 20.27
C THR A 34 -2.21 -11.58 19.12
N ALA A 35 -3.14 -10.67 19.39
CA ALA A 35 -3.79 -9.85 18.36
C ALA A 35 -2.80 -8.89 17.65
N VAL A 36 -1.92 -8.24 18.41
CA VAL A 36 -0.88 -7.35 17.85
C VAL A 36 0.13 -8.14 17.01
N ALA A 37 0.58 -9.30 17.51
CA ALA A 37 1.49 -10.17 16.78
C ALA A 37 0.86 -10.68 15.47
N ALA A 38 -0.39 -11.13 15.51
CA ALA A 38 -1.12 -11.58 14.32
C ALA A 38 -1.28 -10.46 13.29
N THR A 39 -1.61 -9.24 13.73
CA THR A 39 -1.77 -8.07 12.84
C THR A 39 -0.44 -7.70 12.18
N SER A 40 0.67 -7.77 12.93
CA SER A 40 2.01 -7.49 12.41
C SER A 40 2.44 -8.51 11.34
N ILE A 41 2.22 -9.81 11.60
CA ILE A 41 2.55 -10.88 10.64
C ILE A 41 1.72 -10.73 9.36
N PHE A 42 0.42 -10.49 9.49
CA PHE A 42 -0.46 -10.25 8.34
C PHE A 42 -0.01 -9.03 7.53
N GLY A 43 0.35 -7.94 8.22
CA GLY A 43 0.87 -6.73 7.59
C GLY A 43 2.17 -6.98 6.81
N LEU A 44 3.10 -7.76 7.36
CA LEU A 44 4.36 -8.11 6.69
C LEU A 44 4.12 -8.97 5.43
N VAL A 45 3.28 -9.99 5.53
CA VAL A 45 2.94 -10.85 4.38
C VAL A 45 2.27 -10.04 3.28
N TRP A 46 1.30 -9.19 3.65
CA TRP A 46 0.62 -8.30 2.71
C TRP A 46 1.59 -7.32 2.04
N LEU A 47 2.52 -6.75 2.81
CA LEU A 47 3.55 -5.85 2.27
C LEU A 47 4.46 -6.55 1.26
N ILE A 48 4.90 -7.78 1.52
CA ILE A 48 5.73 -8.56 0.60
C ILE A 48 4.97 -8.81 -0.73
N ILE A 49 3.70 -9.19 -0.64
CA ILE A 49 2.84 -9.41 -1.82
C ILE A 49 2.69 -8.10 -2.61
N LEU A 50 2.42 -6.99 -1.92
CA LEU A 50 2.31 -5.67 -2.56
C LEU A 50 3.61 -5.22 -3.20
N LEU A 51 4.77 -5.59 -2.66
CA LEU A 51 6.09 -5.26 -3.22
C LEU A 51 6.44 -6.12 -4.44
N ALA A 52 5.91 -7.34 -4.54
CA ALA A 52 6.12 -8.19 -5.71
C ALA A 52 5.56 -7.55 -6.99
N VAL A 53 4.39 -6.90 -6.91
CA VAL A 53 3.74 -6.24 -8.05
C VAL A 53 4.61 -5.19 -8.74
N PRO A 54 5.16 -4.15 -8.05
CA PRO A 54 6.03 -3.16 -8.68
C PRO A 54 7.35 -3.72 -9.18
N ILE A 55 7.89 -4.77 -8.54
CA ILE A 55 9.07 -5.47 -9.06
C ILE A 55 8.74 -6.13 -10.40
N ILE A 56 7.61 -6.84 -10.51
CA ILE A 56 7.18 -7.47 -11.77
C ILE A 56 6.94 -6.42 -12.85
N LEU A 57 6.30 -5.28 -12.52
CA LEU A 57 6.11 -4.14 -13.43
C LEU A 57 7.45 -3.65 -14.01
N LEU A 58 8.47 -3.49 -13.16
CA LEU A 58 9.80 -3.07 -13.59
C LEU A 58 10.51 -4.14 -14.43
N VAL A 59 10.46 -5.40 -14.03
CA VAL A 59 11.12 -6.50 -14.76
C VAL A 59 10.52 -6.66 -16.16
N ILE A 60 9.19 -6.67 -16.28
CA ILE A 60 8.52 -6.77 -17.58
C ILE A 60 8.78 -5.52 -18.41
N GLY A 61 8.63 -4.33 -17.83
CA GLY A 61 8.85 -3.06 -18.53
C GLY A 61 10.29 -2.91 -19.06
N THR A 62 11.30 -3.33 -18.29
CA THR A 62 12.70 -3.29 -18.71
C THR A 62 13.06 -4.38 -19.69
N ARG A 63 12.56 -5.62 -19.50
CA ARG A 63 12.83 -6.76 -20.39
C ARG A 63 12.30 -6.54 -21.80
N TYR A 64 11.13 -5.92 -21.92
CA TYR A 64 10.46 -5.63 -23.19
C TYR A 64 10.55 -4.15 -23.58
N ARG A 65 11.61 -3.46 -23.16
CA ARG A 65 11.83 -2.05 -23.50
C ARG A 65 12.15 -1.85 -24.99
N ASP A 66 12.77 -2.83 -25.63
CA ASP A 66 13.14 -2.69 -27.04
C ASP A 66 11.88 -2.55 -27.91
N PRO A 67 11.86 -1.62 -28.88
CA PRO A 67 10.71 -1.36 -29.74
C PRO A 67 10.33 -2.56 -30.61
N ARG A 68 11.23 -3.54 -30.77
CA ARG A 68 11.00 -4.79 -31.52
C ARG A 68 9.94 -5.69 -30.87
N TYR A 69 9.76 -5.61 -29.54
CA TYR A 69 8.80 -6.47 -28.83
C TYR A 69 7.36 -5.93 -28.90
N CYS A 70 7.17 -4.64 -29.20
CA CYS A 70 5.85 -4.04 -29.37
C CYS A 70 5.94 -2.79 -30.27
N PRO A 71 6.18 -2.98 -31.59
CA PRO A 71 6.29 -1.87 -32.55
C PRO A 71 5.03 -1.01 -32.64
N ILE A 72 3.85 -1.61 -32.39
CA ILE A 72 2.57 -0.91 -32.49
C ILE A 72 2.43 0.23 -31.46
N GLU A 73 2.96 0.04 -30.25
CA GLU A 73 2.91 1.04 -29.19
C GLU A 73 4.05 0.82 -28.17
N PRO A 74 5.24 1.38 -28.41
CA PRO A 74 6.40 1.19 -27.53
C PRO A 74 6.23 1.87 -26.16
N ARG A 75 5.22 2.75 -26.01
CA ARG A 75 4.95 3.50 -24.78
C ARG A 75 4.35 2.63 -23.67
N ILE A 76 3.84 1.44 -23.99
CA ILE A 76 3.33 0.49 -23.00
C ILE A 76 4.43 0.08 -22.00
N SER A 77 5.64 -0.21 -22.49
CA SER A 77 6.78 -0.55 -21.62
C SER A 77 7.17 0.63 -20.72
N LEU A 78 7.09 1.86 -21.23
CA LEU A 78 7.35 3.06 -20.44
C LEU A 78 6.31 3.27 -19.33
N PHE A 79 5.03 3.02 -19.63
CA PHE A 79 3.94 3.05 -18.66
C PHE A 79 4.20 2.12 -17.45
N LEU A 80 4.62 0.88 -17.72
CA LEU A 80 4.95 -0.11 -16.69
C LEU A 80 6.13 0.33 -15.82
N ILE A 81 7.19 0.90 -16.43
CA ILE A 81 8.39 1.35 -15.71
C ILE A 81 8.04 2.50 -14.75
N VAL A 82 7.33 3.52 -15.23
CA VAL A 82 6.95 4.67 -14.42
C VAL A 82 5.97 4.29 -13.31
N SER A 83 4.99 3.43 -13.61
CA SER A 83 4.04 2.94 -12.59
C SER A 83 4.75 2.15 -11.49
N GLY A 84 5.67 1.27 -11.87
CA GLY A 84 6.47 0.49 -10.91
C GLY A 84 7.39 1.36 -10.06
N SER A 85 8.06 2.35 -10.67
CA SER A 85 8.99 3.23 -9.94
C SER A 85 8.27 4.15 -8.96
N VAL A 86 7.14 4.75 -9.35
CA VAL A 86 6.34 5.59 -8.44
C VAL A 86 5.79 4.78 -7.27
N ALA A 87 5.31 3.55 -7.53
CA ALA A 87 4.85 2.66 -6.46
C ALA A 87 5.97 2.32 -5.46
N LEU A 88 7.18 1.97 -5.95
CA LEU A 88 8.33 1.74 -5.06
C LEU A 88 8.72 2.99 -4.28
N ALA A 89 8.76 4.16 -4.94
CA ALA A 89 9.11 5.42 -4.29
C ALA A 89 8.14 5.76 -3.15
N LEU A 90 6.83 5.54 -3.36
CA LEU A 90 5.83 5.73 -2.30
C LEU A 90 6.01 4.75 -1.14
N ILE A 91 6.30 3.48 -1.42
CA ILE A 91 6.54 2.47 -0.38
C ILE A 91 7.78 2.84 0.43
N THR A 92 8.89 3.20 -0.22
CA THR A 92 10.12 3.56 0.47
C THR A 92 9.96 4.83 1.29
N LEU A 93 9.26 5.86 0.77
CA LEU A 93 8.94 7.07 1.52
C LEU A 93 8.12 6.76 2.78
N ASN A 94 7.09 5.92 2.70
CA ASN A 94 6.29 5.53 3.86
C ASN A 94 7.11 4.80 4.93
N ILE A 95 8.04 3.93 4.54
CA ILE A 95 8.94 3.24 5.48
C ILE A 95 9.88 4.23 6.15
N ILE A 96 10.54 5.10 5.38
CA ILE A 96 11.46 6.13 5.91
C ILE A 96 10.72 7.01 6.91
N ILE A 97 9.51 7.47 6.55
CA ILE A 97 8.71 8.34 7.41
C ILE A 97 8.25 7.62 8.67
N SER A 98 7.89 6.34 8.59
CA SER A 98 7.54 5.55 9.78
C SER A 98 8.70 5.46 10.77
N VAL A 99 9.91 5.17 10.27
CA VAL A 99 11.14 5.12 11.09
C VAL A 99 11.47 6.49 11.69
N VAL A 100 11.42 7.54 10.86
CA VAL A 100 11.66 8.92 11.29
C VAL A 100 10.62 9.35 12.32
N THR A 101 9.34 9.01 12.15
CA THR A 101 8.28 9.35 13.10
C THR A 101 8.52 8.67 14.44
N ILE A 102 8.87 7.37 14.46
CA ILE A 102 9.19 6.64 15.69
C ILE A 102 10.38 7.28 16.42
N PHE A 103 11.44 7.59 15.67
CA PHE A 103 12.64 8.24 16.21
C PHE A 103 12.34 9.65 16.74
N LEU A 104 11.56 10.43 16.00
CA LEU A 104 11.17 11.78 16.40
C LEU A 104 10.12 11.79 17.51
N THR A 105 9.26 10.78 17.67
CA THR A 105 8.40 10.67 18.87
C THR A 105 9.22 10.50 20.13
N SER A 106 10.42 9.92 20.03
CA SER A 106 11.39 9.90 21.14
C SER A 106 11.95 11.30 21.45
N LEU A 107 11.92 12.22 20.48
CA LEU A 107 12.36 13.61 20.58
C LEU A 107 11.14 14.54 20.53
N ARG A 108 10.44 14.67 21.67
CA ARG A 108 9.21 15.46 21.94
C ARG A 108 9.20 16.88 21.31
N SER A 109 9.02 17.00 19.99
CA SER A 109 9.25 18.24 19.22
C SER A 109 8.11 18.55 18.23
N LEU A 110 7.94 19.85 17.92
CA LEU A 110 7.02 20.45 16.94
C LEU A 110 7.01 19.77 15.57
N LEU A 111 8.10 19.08 15.21
CA LEU A 111 8.24 18.36 13.95
C LEU A 111 7.21 17.23 13.77
N SER A 112 6.66 16.69 14.87
CA SER A 112 5.57 15.70 14.87
C SER A 112 4.27 16.19 14.21
N LEU A 113 4.05 17.51 14.13
CA LEU A 113 2.84 18.08 13.51
C LEU A 113 3.05 18.44 12.03
N ILE A 114 4.26 18.84 11.66
CA ILE A 114 4.59 19.28 10.30
C ILE A 114 4.76 18.07 9.36
N LEU A 115 5.37 16.98 9.84
CA LEU A 115 5.61 15.77 9.06
C LEU A 115 4.34 15.14 8.44
N PRO A 116 3.23 14.93 9.17
CA PRO A 116 2.01 14.37 8.57
C PRO A 116 1.35 15.33 7.56
N PHE A 117 1.52 16.65 7.74
CA PHE A 117 0.98 17.63 6.79
C PHE A 117 1.72 17.57 5.45
N ILE A 118 3.05 17.57 5.46
CA ILE A 118 3.88 17.41 4.25
C ILE A 118 3.57 16.08 3.57
N LEU A 119 3.46 14.99 4.34
CA LEU A 119 3.08 13.67 3.82
C LEU A 119 1.74 13.72 3.07
N THR A 120 0.73 14.35 3.66
CA THR A 120 -0.61 14.44 3.07
C THR A 120 -0.54 15.14 1.71
N ILE A 121 0.25 16.21 1.58
CA ILE A 121 0.45 16.92 0.31
C ILE A 121 1.16 16.02 -0.72
N ILE A 122 2.22 15.32 -0.34
CA ILE A 122 2.96 14.40 -1.23
C ILE A 122 2.05 13.27 -1.73
N ILE A 123 1.26 12.66 -0.83
CA ILE A 123 0.31 11.60 -1.17
C ILE A 123 -0.75 12.13 -2.14
N LEU A 124 -1.29 13.32 -1.89
CA LEU A 124 -2.29 13.94 -2.77
C LEU A 124 -1.71 14.18 -4.18
N PHE A 125 -0.52 14.78 -4.27
CA PHE A 125 0.13 15.06 -5.54
C PHE A 125 0.44 13.77 -6.31
N SER A 126 0.98 12.76 -5.61
CA SER A 126 1.26 11.46 -6.21
C SER A 126 -0.01 10.72 -6.65
N GLY A 127 -1.12 10.89 -5.92
CA GLY A 127 -2.43 10.35 -6.29
C GLY A 127 -2.95 10.94 -7.60
N ILE A 128 -2.88 12.26 -7.76
CA ILE A 128 -3.28 12.95 -9.00
C ILE A 128 -2.40 12.49 -10.16
N PHE A 129 -1.08 12.44 -9.95
CA PHE A 129 -0.14 11.95 -10.96
C PHE A 129 -0.48 10.51 -11.38
N SER A 130 -0.69 9.61 -10.41
CA SER A 130 -1.01 8.20 -10.68
C SER A 130 -2.34 8.04 -11.40
N PHE A 131 -3.33 8.88 -11.08
CA PHE A 131 -4.61 8.89 -11.78
C PHE A 131 -4.47 9.30 -13.24
N ILE A 132 -3.75 10.40 -13.52
CA ILE A 132 -3.49 10.84 -14.90
C ILE A 132 -2.70 9.77 -15.66
N TRP A 133 -1.68 9.19 -15.03
CA TRP A 133 -0.86 8.15 -15.63
C TRP A 133 -1.67 6.89 -15.94
N LEU A 134 -2.60 6.50 -15.07
CA LEU A 134 -3.53 5.39 -15.30
C LEU A 134 -4.39 5.62 -16.54
N ILE A 135 -4.94 6.83 -16.73
CA ILE A 135 -5.72 7.17 -17.92
C ILE A 135 -4.86 7.06 -19.19
N ILE A 136 -3.64 7.59 -19.15
CA ILE A 136 -2.71 7.50 -20.29
C ILE A 136 -2.39 6.04 -20.64
N GLY A 137 -2.08 5.20 -19.64
CA GLY A 137 -1.83 3.77 -19.83
C GLY A 137 -3.03 3.02 -20.41
N SER A 138 -4.24 3.37 -19.95
CA SER A 138 -5.49 2.85 -20.49
C SER A 138 -5.69 3.20 -21.95
N VAL A 139 -5.43 4.44 -22.35
CA VAL A 139 -5.52 4.85 -23.76
C VAL A 139 -4.54 4.05 -24.61
N TRP A 140 -3.26 3.95 -24.20
CA TRP A 140 -2.25 3.20 -24.97
C TRP A 140 -2.59 1.71 -25.10
N THR A 141 -3.14 1.09 -24.05
CA THR A 141 -3.39 -0.36 -24.03
C THR A 141 -4.72 -0.75 -24.68
N PHE A 142 -5.79 0.02 -24.46
CA PHE A 142 -7.12 -0.30 -24.97
C PHE A 142 -7.31 0.15 -26.43
N LEU A 143 -6.64 1.22 -26.87
CA LEU A 143 -6.75 1.70 -28.26
C LEU A 143 -6.26 0.64 -29.27
N ILE A 144 -5.19 -0.06 -28.95
CA ILE A 144 -4.58 -1.06 -29.84
C ILE A 144 -5.22 -2.46 -29.75
N ASN A 145 -6.17 -2.70 -28.85
CA ASN A 145 -6.72 -4.04 -28.58
C ASN A 145 -7.32 -4.71 -29.83
N LYS A 146 -7.88 -3.94 -30.76
CA LYS A 146 -8.46 -4.47 -32.01
C LYS A 146 -7.42 -4.71 -33.11
N GLN A 147 -6.23 -4.12 -32.98
CA GLN A 147 -5.20 -4.11 -34.02
C GLN A 147 -4.01 -4.99 -33.65
N VAL A 148 -3.85 -5.35 -32.38
CA VAL A 148 -2.72 -6.14 -31.90
C VAL A 148 -2.74 -7.56 -32.46
N THR A 149 -1.62 -7.96 -33.06
CA THR A 149 -1.37 -9.33 -33.52
C THR A 149 -0.31 -9.96 -32.64
N HIS A 150 -0.52 -11.21 -32.22
CA HIS A 150 0.44 -11.97 -31.42
C HIS A 150 1.22 -13.00 -32.25
N GLU A 151 0.86 -13.15 -33.52
CA GLU A 151 1.54 -14.04 -34.45
C GLU A 151 2.83 -13.38 -34.96
N TYR A 152 3.93 -14.10 -34.81
CA TYR A 152 5.19 -13.79 -35.45
C TYR A 152 5.17 -14.35 -36.88
N ASP A 153 5.40 -13.50 -37.88
CA ASP A 153 5.48 -13.96 -39.26
C ASP A 153 6.81 -14.71 -39.47
N THR A 154 6.73 -16.03 -39.24
CA THR A 154 7.82 -16.98 -39.42
C THR A 154 8.28 -17.07 -40.87
N THR A 155 7.43 -16.69 -41.83
CA THR A 155 7.72 -16.77 -43.27
C THR A 155 8.78 -15.76 -43.69
N ASN A 156 8.71 -14.54 -43.13
CA ASN A 156 9.60 -13.44 -43.47
C ASN A 156 10.63 -13.10 -42.37
N ASN A 157 10.62 -13.83 -41.26
CA ASN A 157 11.41 -13.53 -40.06
C ASN A 157 11.27 -12.07 -39.59
N PHE A 158 10.09 -11.46 -39.79
CA PHE A 158 9.85 -10.04 -39.53
C PHE A 158 8.69 -9.83 -38.57
N TYR A 159 8.83 -8.84 -37.68
CA TYR A 159 7.76 -8.43 -36.78
C TYR A 159 6.81 -7.50 -37.52
N THR A 160 5.55 -7.88 -37.66
CA THR A 160 4.54 -7.00 -38.25
C THR A 160 4.44 -5.71 -37.44
N TYR A 161 4.07 -4.59 -38.08
CA TYR A 161 3.93 -3.30 -37.40
C TYR A 161 2.86 -3.33 -36.29
N ASN A 162 1.93 -4.28 -36.38
CA ASN A 162 0.86 -4.54 -35.41
C ASN A 162 1.24 -5.58 -34.33
N TYR A 163 2.47 -6.09 -34.35
CA TYR A 163 2.91 -7.08 -33.39
C TYR A 163 3.05 -6.48 -32.00
N CYS A 164 2.64 -7.23 -30.98
CA CYS A 164 3.03 -6.96 -29.60
C CYS A 164 3.15 -8.26 -28.81
N HIS A 165 4.24 -8.37 -28.05
CA HIS A 165 4.55 -9.58 -27.29
C HIS A 165 3.43 -9.87 -26.26
N PRO A 166 2.88 -11.10 -26.22
CA PRO A 166 1.67 -11.41 -25.47
C PRO A 166 1.84 -11.20 -23.96
N VAL A 167 3.03 -11.47 -23.40
CA VAL A 167 3.31 -11.25 -21.97
C VAL A 167 3.19 -9.77 -21.62
N LEU A 168 3.76 -8.87 -22.42
CA LEU A 168 3.75 -7.43 -22.16
C LEU A 168 2.32 -6.88 -22.24
N TYR A 169 1.60 -7.25 -23.31
CA TYR A 169 0.25 -6.77 -23.55
C TYR A 169 -0.74 -7.28 -22.50
N LYS A 170 -0.83 -8.61 -22.32
CA LYS A 170 -1.79 -9.23 -21.38
C LYS A 170 -1.53 -8.80 -19.95
N PHE A 171 -0.26 -8.68 -19.55
CA PHE A 171 0.09 -8.22 -18.22
C PHE A 171 -0.36 -6.77 -17.98
N THR A 172 -0.06 -5.86 -18.91
CA THR A 172 -0.51 -4.45 -18.81
C THR A 172 -2.03 -4.36 -18.77
N PHE A 173 -2.71 -5.11 -19.62
CA PHE A 173 -4.17 -5.14 -19.70
C PHE A 173 -4.80 -5.58 -18.36
N VAL A 174 -4.32 -6.69 -17.79
CA VAL A 174 -4.79 -7.19 -16.49
C VAL A 174 -4.46 -6.21 -15.37
N TYR A 175 -3.25 -5.65 -15.36
CA TYR A 175 -2.81 -4.67 -14.38
C TYR A 175 -3.73 -3.43 -14.37
N LEU A 176 -4.07 -2.88 -15.53
CA LEU A 176 -4.99 -1.75 -15.64
C LEU A 176 -6.38 -2.07 -15.07
N ILE A 177 -6.93 -3.23 -15.39
CA ILE A 177 -8.23 -3.69 -14.85
C ILE A 177 -8.17 -3.78 -13.33
N LEU A 178 -7.10 -4.38 -12.78
CA LEU A 178 -6.90 -4.48 -11.34
C LEU A 178 -6.83 -3.09 -10.70
N CYS A 179 -6.09 -2.15 -11.29
CA CYS A 179 -6.02 -0.77 -10.81
C CYS A 179 -7.39 -0.09 -10.75
N TYR A 180 -8.24 -0.27 -11.77
CA TYR A 180 -9.60 0.26 -11.75
C TYR A 180 -10.46 -0.37 -10.65
N ILE A 181 -10.39 -1.70 -10.48
CA ILE A 181 -11.10 -2.40 -9.41
C ILE A 181 -10.67 -1.88 -8.04
N PHE A 182 -9.35 -1.74 -7.82
CA PHE A 182 -8.82 -1.17 -6.57
C PHE A 182 -9.28 0.27 -6.35
N MET A 183 -9.33 1.10 -7.40
CA MET A 183 -9.82 2.48 -7.30
C MET A 183 -11.30 2.52 -6.88
N VAL A 184 -12.15 1.67 -7.47
CA VAL A 184 -13.58 1.60 -7.08
C VAL A 184 -13.73 1.12 -5.64
N ILE A 185 -13.03 0.04 -5.25
CA ILE A 185 -13.08 -0.51 -3.89
C ILE A 185 -12.65 0.54 -2.84
N THR A 186 -11.52 1.22 -3.09
CA THR A 186 -11.01 2.25 -2.17
C THR A 186 -11.95 3.43 -2.03
N CYS A 187 -12.56 3.88 -3.13
CA CYS A 187 -13.57 4.92 -3.12
C CYS A 187 -14.81 4.50 -2.29
N CYS A 188 -15.35 3.30 -2.55
CA CYS A 188 -16.50 2.77 -1.81
C CYS A 188 -16.21 2.63 -0.31
N TYR A 189 -15.03 2.12 0.05
CA TYR A 189 -14.62 1.96 1.45
C TYR A 189 -14.54 3.30 2.19
N GLN A 190 -13.94 4.32 1.57
CA GLN A 190 -13.85 5.66 2.15
C GLN A 190 -15.23 6.29 2.36
N CYS A 191 -16.14 6.16 1.39
CA CYS A 191 -17.51 6.66 1.52
C CYS A 191 -18.27 5.98 2.67
N ILE A 192 -18.21 4.65 2.77
CA ILE A 192 -18.89 3.90 3.83
C ILE A 192 -18.33 4.27 5.21
N PHE A 193 -17.00 4.37 5.32
CA PHE A 193 -16.33 4.75 6.57
C PHE A 193 -16.75 6.15 7.04
N ASN A 194 -16.78 7.14 6.13
CA ASN A 194 -17.20 8.50 6.47
C ASN A 194 -18.68 8.58 6.89
N ILE A 195 -19.56 7.82 6.24
CA ILE A 195 -20.99 7.74 6.62
C ILE A 195 -21.13 7.10 8.00
N PHE A 196 -20.41 6.02 8.29
CA PHE A 196 -20.48 5.35 9.59
C PHE A 196 -19.95 6.25 10.71
N CYS A 197 -18.84 6.94 10.49
CA CYS A 197 -18.26 7.89 11.44
C CYS A 197 -19.19 9.09 11.69
N SER A 198 -19.82 9.65 10.66
CA SER A 198 -20.79 10.75 10.83
C SER A 198 -22.06 10.32 11.58
N LYS A 199 -22.45 9.05 11.50
CA LYS A 199 -23.56 8.50 12.30
C LYS A 199 -23.21 8.29 13.77
N LYS A 200 -21.96 7.94 14.11
CA LYS A 200 -21.54 7.68 15.51
C LYS A 200 -21.41 8.95 16.36
N GLN A 201 -21.36 10.13 15.72
CA GLN A 201 -21.30 11.43 16.42
C GLN A 201 -22.67 12.05 16.71
N LYS A 202 -23.78 11.44 16.26
CA LYS A 202 -25.15 11.81 16.66
C LYS A 202 -25.68 10.83 17.69
#